data_AF-A0A0H2RZ09-F1
#
_entry.id   AF-A0A0H2RZ09-F1
#
_cell.length_a   1.000
_cell.length_b   1.000
_cell.length_c   1.000
_cell.angle_alpha   90.00
_cell.angle_beta   90.00
_cell.angle_gamma   90.00
#
_symmetry.space_group_name_H-M   'P 1'
#
loop_
_entity.id
_entity.type
_entity.pdbx_description
1 polymer ?
#
loop_
_entity_poly.entity_id
_entity_poly.type
_entity_poly.pdbx_seq_one_letter_code
_entity_poly.pdbx_strand_id
1 'polypeptide(L)'
;MSKQPSSFFIPDLITLVNFPFARNQHYERASAESAAWFREYNLFETKSKKVELIQSCTELLASHFYPEANYEKFRICCDFMNICFLIDMVFDDEDGEGARKLAGIYIGAMTSDEETENSTPFYRVIRDWRKRFVQGASPTCQRRLWKLADSFITSVSKESDLRASGANFSLDNYLILRREVSAVRIADCLFEYVNGVDVPDAVFDDPAFNAMYL
;
A
#
# COMPACT_ATOMS: atom_id res chain seq x y z
N MET A 1 4.75 25.24 -30.14
CA MET A 1 4.75 24.92 -28.69
C MET A 1 3.46 25.45 -28.10
N SER A 2 2.54 24.58 -27.65
CA SER A 2 1.33 25.05 -26.96
C SER A 2 1.73 25.65 -25.61
N LYS A 3 1.16 26.79 -25.24
CA LYS A 3 1.32 27.34 -23.87
C LYS A 3 0.77 26.32 -22.88
N GLN A 4 1.56 25.95 -21.87
CA GLN A 4 1.05 25.16 -20.75
C GLN A 4 -0.01 25.97 -19.99
N PRO A 5 -1.08 25.32 -19.49
CA PRO A 5 -2.11 25.99 -18.70
C PRO A 5 -1.51 26.55 -17.40
N SER A 6 -1.93 27.76 -17.00
CA SER A 6 -1.48 28.42 -15.76
C SER A 6 -2.27 27.99 -14.52
N SER A 7 -3.39 27.28 -14.72
CA SER A 7 -4.24 26.75 -13.65
C SER A 7 -5.09 25.59 -14.17
N PHE A 8 -5.55 24.76 -13.24
CA PHE A 8 -6.51 23.69 -13.49
C PHE A 8 -7.73 23.90 -12.59
N PHE A 9 -8.91 23.51 -13.08
CA PHE A 9 -10.12 23.46 -12.28
C PHE A 9 -10.36 22.00 -11.85
N ILE A 10 -10.37 21.75 -10.54
CA ILE A 10 -10.75 20.45 -9.99
C ILE A 10 -12.23 20.55 -9.59
N PRO A 11 -13.14 19.77 -10.21
CA PRO A 11 -14.55 19.79 -9.84
C PRO A 11 -14.74 19.25 -8.41
N ASP A 12 -15.88 19.55 -7.81
CA ASP A 12 -16.25 19.00 -6.51
C ASP A 12 -16.57 17.50 -6.62
N LEU A 13 -15.55 16.66 -6.44
CA LEU A 13 -15.67 15.21 -6.50
C LEU A 13 -16.43 14.62 -5.31
N ILE A 14 -16.59 15.36 -4.21
CA ILE A 14 -17.33 14.88 -3.02
C ILE A 14 -18.80 14.70 -3.36
N THR A 15 -19.35 15.55 -4.23
CA THR A 15 -20.74 15.44 -4.71
C THR A 15 -21.04 14.16 -5.49
N LEU A 16 -20.01 13.45 -5.96
CA LEU A 16 -20.16 12.18 -6.66
C LEU A 16 -20.26 10.97 -5.70
N VAL A 17 -19.93 11.16 -4.42
CA VAL A 17 -19.90 10.10 -3.41
C VAL A 17 -21.23 10.10 -2.65
N ASN A 18 -22.09 9.13 -2.95
CA ASN A 18 -23.40 8.96 -2.30
C ASN A 18 -23.35 8.09 -1.03
N PHE A 19 -22.15 7.79 -0.52
CA PHE A 19 -21.95 6.97 0.66
C PHE A 19 -21.66 7.85 1.88
N PRO A 20 -22.15 7.48 3.08
CA PRO A 20 -21.83 8.21 4.29
C PRO A 20 -20.32 8.12 4.58
N PHE A 21 -19.72 9.26 4.93
CA PHE A 21 -18.35 9.27 5.44
C PHE A 21 -18.32 8.63 6.83
N ALA A 22 -17.46 7.64 6.99
CA ALA A 22 -17.19 7.01 8.28
C ALA A 22 -15.70 7.12 8.61
N ARG A 23 -15.38 7.11 9.89
CA ARG A 23 -14.00 7.16 10.39
C ARG A 23 -13.87 6.18 11.55
N ASN A 24 -12.81 5.39 11.55
CA ASN A 24 -12.56 4.43 12.61
C ASN A 24 -12.44 5.13 13.98
N GLN A 25 -13.24 4.67 14.95
CA GLN A 25 -13.27 5.23 16.31
C GLN A 25 -11.94 5.09 17.08
N HIS A 26 -11.04 4.23 16.61
CA HIS A 26 -9.74 3.98 17.21
C HIS A 26 -8.62 4.80 16.57
N TYR A 27 -8.94 5.70 15.62
CA TYR A 27 -7.98 6.50 14.87
C TYR A 27 -6.91 7.14 15.75
N GLU A 28 -7.30 7.91 16.77
CA GLU A 28 -6.36 8.70 17.56
C GLU A 28 -5.30 7.82 18.23
N ARG A 29 -5.72 6.69 18.80
CA ARG A 29 -4.82 5.76 19.48
C ARG A 29 -3.96 4.98 18.47
N ALA A 30 -4.59 4.34 17.49
CA ALA A 30 -3.88 3.46 16.56
C ALA A 30 -2.94 4.24 15.63
N SER A 31 -3.27 5.48 15.25
CA SER A 31 -2.37 6.35 14.48
C SER A 31 -1.13 6.73 15.27
N ALA A 32 -1.28 7.13 16.55
CA ALA A 32 -0.16 7.47 17.40
C ALA A 32 0.79 6.28 17.60
N GLU A 33 0.25 5.08 17.84
CA GLU A 33 1.03 3.85 17.96
C GLU A 33 1.67 3.42 16.61
N SER A 34 1.01 3.67 15.47
CA SER A 34 1.57 3.43 14.11
C SER A 34 2.74 4.33 13.81
N ALA A 35 2.55 5.63 13.97
CA ALA A 35 3.60 6.60 13.75
C ALA A 35 4.79 6.37 14.70
N ALA A 36 4.55 5.94 15.94
CA ALA A 36 5.63 5.59 16.87
C ALA A 36 6.42 4.37 16.39
N TRP A 37 5.74 3.25 16.13
CA TRP A 37 6.36 2.01 15.64
C TRP A 37 7.15 2.25 14.33
N PHE A 38 6.57 2.97 13.38
CA PHE A 38 7.19 3.22 12.08
C PHE A 38 8.48 4.06 12.18
N ARG A 39 8.56 4.98 13.15
CA ARG A 39 9.75 5.81 13.39
C ARG A 39 10.95 5.01 13.91
N GLU A 40 10.73 3.90 14.60
CA GLU A 40 11.80 3.07 15.19
C GLU A 40 12.75 2.52 14.12
N TYR A 41 12.25 2.32 12.90
CA TYR A 41 13.04 1.78 11.78
C TYR A 41 14.01 2.80 11.17
N ASN A 42 13.87 4.11 11.45
CA ASN A 42 14.72 5.16 10.90
C ASN A 42 14.90 5.07 9.36
N LEU A 43 13.79 4.88 8.64
CA LEU A 43 13.75 4.55 7.20
C LEU A 43 14.36 5.60 6.28
N PHE A 44 14.44 6.85 6.72
CA PHE A 44 14.99 7.96 5.96
C PHE A 44 16.06 8.67 6.77
N GLU A 45 17.15 9.09 6.13
CA GLU A 45 18.17 9.92 6.75
C GLU A 45 17.77 11.40 6.72
N THR A 46 17.19 11.84 5.60
CA THR A 46 16.87 13.25 5.36
C THR A 46 15.66 13.72 6.15
N LYS A 47 15.73 14.95 6.66
CA LYS A 47 14.62 15.58 7.38
C LYS A 47 13.40 15.80 6.49
N SER A 48 13.59 16.06 5.18
CA SER A 48 12.50 16.31 4.23
C SER A 48 11.59 15.10 4.07
N LYS A 49 12.15 13.91 3.77
CA LYS A 49 11.35 12.68 3.63
C LYS A 49 10.64 12.29 4.93
N LYS A 50 11.29 12.52 6.09
CA LYS A 50 10.62 12.32 7.38
C LYS A 50 9.39 13.23 7.55
N VAL A 51 9.49 14.49 7.12
CA VAL A 51 8.37 15.45 7.20
C VAL A 51 7.27 15.07 6.22
N GLU A 52 7.62 14.71 4.99
CA GLU A 52 6.67 14.27 3.97
C GLU A 52 5.85 13.07 4.43
N LEU A 53 6.51 12.05 4.99
CA LEU A 53 5.83 10.90 5.58
C LEU A 53 4.84 11.31 6.69
N ILE A 54 5.24 12.22 7.59
CA ILE A 54 4.35 12.71 8.65
C ILE A 54 3.14 13.46 8.07
N GLN A 55 3.34 14.23 7.00
CA GLN A 55 2.29 15.03 6.36
C GLN A 55 1.33 14.22 5.49
N SER A 56 1.70 12.99 5.11
CA SER A 56 0.88 12.11 4.29
C SER A 56 -0.46 11.70 4.93
N CYS A 57 -0.56 11.78 6.27
CA CYS A 57 -1.75 11.38 7.03
C CYS A 57 -2.30 10.00 6.64
N THR A 58 -1.40 9.04 6.36
CA THR A 58 -1.72 7.66 5.95
C THR A 58 -2.69 6.96 6.91
N GLU A 59 -2.55 7.17 8.22
CA GLU A 59 -3.44 6.51 9.20
C GLU A 59 -4.84 7.12 9.20
N LEU A 60 -4.98 8.39 8.80
CA LEU A 60 -6.28 9.01 8.61
C LEU A 60 -6.97 8.43 7.40
N LEU A 61 -6.23 8.23 6.30
CA LEU A 61 -6.73 7.50 5.13
C LEU A 61 -7.17 6.08 5.52
N ALA A 62 -6.34 5.34 6.26
CA ALA A 62 -6.71 4.01 6.76
C ALA A 62 -7.99 4.05 7.61
N SER A 63 -8.19 5.09 8.44
CA SER A 63 -9.39 5.22 9.28
C SER A 63 -10.68 5.39 8.49
N HIS A 64 -10.62 6.01 7.31
CA HIS A 64 -11.75 6.13 6.40
C HIS A 64 -11.96 4.87 5.56
N PHE A 65 -10.88 4.13 5.28
CA PHE A 65 -10.93 2.91 4.48
C PHE A 65 -11.40 1.69 5.28
N TYR A 66 -11.06 1.62 6.57
CA TYR A 66 -11.45 0.54 7.48
C TYR A 66 -12.25 1.06 8.69
N PRO A 67 -13.40 1.71 8.47
CA PRO A 67 -14.10 2.45 9.53
C PRO A 67 -14.64 1.56 10.66
N GLU A 68 -14.95 0.30 10.37
CA GLU A 68 -15.56 -0.64 11.33
C GLU A 68 -14.57 -1.65 11.93
N ALA A 69 -13.30 -1.60 11.53
CA ALA A 69 -12.29 -2.51 12.05
C ALA A 69 -12.09 -2.29 13.56
N ASN A 70 -12.01 -3.38 14.33
CA ASN A 70 -11.64 -3.30 15.74
C ASN A 70 -10.22 -2.77 15.92
N TYR A 71 -9.86 -2.43 17.15
CA TYR A 71 -8.58 -1.83 17.48
C TYR A 71 -7.38 -2.61 16.92
N GLU A 72 -7.32 -3.92 17.19
CA GLU A 72 -6.17 -4.77 16.86
C GLU A 72 -5.97 -4.87 15.35
N LYS A 73 -7.05 -5.09 14.61
CA LYS A 73 -7.01 -5.23 13.15
C LYS A 73 -6.79 -3.89 12.46
N PHE A 74 -7.40 -2.82 12.98
CA PHE A 74 -7.19 -1.47 12.50
C PHE A 74 -5.73 -1.03 12.66
N ARG A 75 -5.10 -1.37 13.79
CA ARG A 75 -3.68 -1.11 14.03
C ARG A 75 -2.79 -1.73 12.94
N ILE A 76 -3.06 -2.96 12.51
CA ILE A 76 -2.35 -3.61 11.39
C ILE A 76 -2.56 -2.87 10.07
N CYS A 77 -3.77 -2.33 9.84
CA CYS A 77 -4.08 -1.59 8.63
C CYS A 77 -3.38 -0.22 8.57
N CYS A 78 -3.24 0.49 9.71
CA CYS A 78 -2.44 1.72 9.76
C CYS A 78 -0.98 1.47 9.37
N ASP A 79 -0.38 0.40 9.90
CA ASP A 79 1.00 0.03 9.57
C ASP A 79 1.15 -0.33 8.10
N PHE A 80 0.19 -1.08 7.55
CA PHE A 80 0.17 -1.43 6.14
C PHE A 80 0.09 -0.19 5.25
N MET A 81 -0.79 0.77 5.58
CA MET A 81 -0.93 2.00 4.81
C MET A 81 0.36 2.83 4.84
N ASN A 82 1.03 2.92 5.98
CA ASN A 82 2.36 3.51 6.09
C ASN A 82 3.40 2.79 5.20
N ILE A 83 3.38 1.46 5.15
CA ILE A 83 4.25 0.68 4.28
C ILE A 83 3.97 0.95 2.79
N CYS A 84 2.70 1.07 2.39
CA CYS A 84 2.35 1.38 0.99
C CYS A 84 2.94 2.72 0.55
N PHE A 85 2.81 3.76 1.37
CA PHE A 85 3.40 5.07 1.08
C PHE A 85 4.93 5.04 1.12
N LEU A 86 5.53 4.27 2.03
CA LEU A 86 6.97 4.07 2.04
C LEU A 86 7.47 3.44 0.74
N ILE A 87 6.74 2.46 0.19
CA ILE A 87 7.08 1.83 -1.10
C ILE A 87 7.12 2.89 -2.20
N ASP A 88 6.08 3.70 -2.35
CA ASP A 88 6.10 4.80 -3.34
C ASP A 88 7.30 5.73 -3.11
N MET A 89 7.53 6.17 -1.88
CA MET A 89 8.62 7.10 -1.54
C MET A 89 10.04 6.54 -1.77
N VAL A 90 10.25 5.22 -1.71
CA VAL A 90 11.56 4.62 -1.98
C VAL A 90 11.71 4.26 -3.46
N PHE A 91 10.66 3.75 -4.12
CA PHE A 91 10.72 3.38 -5.53
C PHE A 91 10.72 4.58 -6.48
N ASP A 92 10.22 5.73 -6.03
CA ASP A 92 10.18 6.96 -6.83
C ASP A 92 11.56 7.54 -7.13
N ASP A 93 12.54 7.29 -6.26
CA ASP A 93 13.91 7.77 -6.40
C ASP A 93 14.84 6.79 -7.13
N GLU A 94 14.36 5.58 -7.45
CA GLU A 94 15.19 4.52 -8.01
C GLU A 94 15.11 4.44 -9.54
N ASP A 95 16.21 4.01 -10.13
CA ASP A 95 16.23 3.52 -11.51
C ASP A 95 15.80 2.05 -11.57
N GLY A 96 15.92 1.46 -12.75
CA GLY A 96 15.57 0.06 -12.96
C GLY A 96 16.30 -0.95 -12.09
N GLU A 97 17.61 -0.78 -11.90
CA GLU A 97 18.42 -1.71 -11.12
C GLU A 97 18.09 -1.59 -9.63
N GLY A 98 18.02 -0.35 -9.14
CA GLY A 98 17.62 -0.05 -7.77
C GLY A 98 16.23 -0.59 -7.43
N ALA A 99 15.26 -0.36 -8.31
CA ALA A 99 13.88 -0.82 -8.13
C ALA A 99 13.79 -2.35 -8.08
N ARG A 100 14.51 -3.07 -8.96
CA ARG A 100 14.55 -4.55 -8.92
C ARG A 100 15.17 -5.08 -7.63
N LYS A 101 16.20 -4.41 -7.11
CA LYS A 101 16.83 -4.77 -5.84
C LYS A 101 15.86 -4.55 -4.66
N LEU A 102 15.16 -3.41 -4.62
CA LEU A 102 14.14 -3.15 -3.60
C LEU A 102 12.97 -4.15 -3.68
N ALA A 103 12.54 -4.50 -4.89
CA ALA A 103 11.51 -5.52 -5.08
C ALA A 103 11.94 -6.87 -4.51
N GLY A 104 13.19 -7.29 -4.73
CA GLY A 104 13.76 -8.49 -4.13
C GLY A 104 13.76 -8.45 -2.59
N ILE A 105 14.09 -7.29 -2.00
CA ILE A 105 14.05 -7.11 -0.54
C ILE A 105 12.61 -7.20 -0.01
N TYR A 106 11.65 -6.57 -0.69
CA TYR A 106 10.23 -6.63 -0.34
C TYR A 106 9.72 -8.07 -0.38
N ILE A 107 9.96 -8.81 -1.46
CA ILE A 107 9.56 -10.22 -1.58
C ILE A 107 10.20 -11.06 -0.48
N GLY A 108 11.50 -10.89 -0.23
CA GLY A 108 12.19 -11.56 0.86
C GLY A 108 11.53 -11.32 2.23
N ALA A 109 11.16 -10.07 2.52
CA ALA A 109 10.48 -9.72 3.78
C ALA A 109 9.08 -10.35 3.90
N MET A 110 8.43 -10.56 2.75
CA MET A 110 7.10 -11.14 2.65
C MET A 110 7.11 -12.68 2.73
N THR A 111 8.25 -13.34 2.47
CA THR A 111 8.34 -14.81 2.43
C THR A 111 9.28 -15.42 3.45
N SER A 112 10.20 -14.65 4.05
CA SER A 112 11.24 -15.14 4.95
C SER A 112 11.20 -14.50 6.34
N ASP A 113 11.61 -15.27 7.34
CA ASP A 113 11.86 -14.81 8.71
C ASP A 113 13.35 -14.58 9.01
N GLU A 114 14.23 -14.84 8.05
CA GLU A 114 15.67 -14.74 8.23
C GLU A 114 16.08 -13.28 8.45
N GLU A 115 16.46 -12.95 9.68
CA GLU A 115 17.11 -11.69 10.00
C GLU A 115 18.61 -11.92 10.09
N THR A 116 19.36 -11.11 9.38
CA THR A 116 20.81 -10.97 9.55
C THR A 116 21.15 -9.56 10.00
N GLU A 117 22.37 -9.35 10.49
CA GLU A 117 22.91 -8.02 10.83
C GLU A 117 22.85 -7.03 9.65
N ASN A 118 22.78 -7.53 8.41
CA ASN A 118 22.72 -6.74 7.18
C ASN A 118 21.29 -6.46 6.68
N SER A 119 20.26 -6.90 7.42
CA SER A 119 18.87 -6.69 7.01
C SER A 119 18.57 -5.19 6.99
N THR A 120 18.01 -4.67 5.90
CA THR A 120 17.72 -3.23 5.79
C THR A 120 16.53 -2.82 6.66
N PRO A 121 16.41 -1.54 7.07
CA PRO A 121 15.20 -1.03 7.71
C PRO A 121 13.92 -1.33 6.94
N PHE A 122 13.96 -1.22 5.61
CA PHE A 122 12.85 -1.53 4.70
C PHE A 122 12.42 -3.00 4.82
N TYR A 123 13.38 -3.94 4.81
CA TYR A 123 13.09 -5.36 5.05
C TYR A 123 12.41 -5.60 6.39
N ARG A 124 12.98 -5.04 7.47
CA ARG A 124 12.50 -5.31 8.83
C ARG A 124 11.07 -4.81 9.06
N VAL A 125 10.74 -3.59 8.60
CA VAL A 125 9.39 -3.02 8.80
C VAL A 125 8.32 -3.85 8.09
N ILE A 126 8.58 -4.31 6.87
CA ILE A 126 7.65 -5.16 6.09
C ILE A 126 7.50 -6.53 6.76
N ARG A 127 8.61 -7.15 7.15
CA ARG A 127 8.60 -8.46 7.79
C ARG A 127 7.87 -8.43 9.14
N ASP A 128 8.12 -7.42 9.97
CA ASP A 128 7.51 -7.30 11.29
C ASP A 128 6.00 -7.02 11.19
N TRP A 129 5.58 -6.27 10.18
CA TRP A 129 4.17 -6.16 9.83
C TRP A 129 3.58 -7.51 9.40
N ARG A 130 4.24 -8.22 8.46
CA ARG A 130 3.79 -9.55 7.99
C ARG A 130 3.59 -10.49 9.17
N LYS A 131 4.57 -10.59 10.07
CA LYS A 131 4.54 -11.47 11.24
C LYS A 131 3.32 -11.24 12.12
N ARG A 132 2.87 -9.99 12.25
CA ARG A 132 1.66 -9.64 13.01
C ARG A 132 0.39 -9.90 12.21
N PHE A 133 0.39 -9.61 10.91
CA PHE A 133 -0.74 -9.88 10.02
C PHE A 133 -1.12 -11.37 9.98
N VAL A 134 -0.14 -12.26 9.81
CA VAL A 134 -0.39 -13.71 9.67
C VAL A 134 -0.98 -14.36 10.93
N GLN A 135 -0.85 -13.72 12.10
CA GLN A 135 -1.43 -14.24 13.35
C GLN A 135 -2.96 -14.15 13.37
N GLY A 136 -3.55 -13.23 12.60
CA GLY A 136 -5.01 -13.05 12.55
C GLY A 136 -5.65 -13.30 11.18
N ALA A 137 -4.84 -13.45 10.12
CA ALA A 137 -5.33 -13.69 8.76
C ALA A 137 -5.60 -15.18 8.50
N SER A 138 -6.70 -15.49 7.79
CA SER A 138 -6.97 -16.85 7.33
C SER A 138 -5.91 -17.31 6.31
N PRO A 139 -5.69 -18.63 6.15
CA PRO A 139 -4.76 -19.13 5.14
C PRO A 139 -5.08 -18.66 3.70
N THR A 140 -6.36 -18.52 3.37
CA THR A 140 -6.83 -18.03 2.06
C THR A 140 -6.50 -16.55 1.88
N CYS A 141 -6.79 -15.72 2.89
CA CYS A 141 -6.47 -14.31 2.89
C CYS A 141 -4.94 -14.08 2.75
N GLN A 142 -4.13 -14.84 3.49
CA GLN A 142 -2.67 -14.81 3.37
C GLN A 142 -2.21 -15.18 1.95
N ARG A 143 -2.73 -16.27 1.38
CA ARG A 143 -2.39 -16.71 0.02
C ARG A 143 -2.72 -15.65 -1.02
N ARG A 144 -3.90 -15.01 -0.92
CA ARG A 144 -4.31 -13.92 -1.82
C ARG A 144 -3.39 -12.72 -1.69
N LEU A 145 -3.09 -12.31 -0.46
CA LEU A 145 -2.22 -11.17 -0.23
C LEU A 145 -0.81 -11.40 -0.78
N TRP A 146 -0.25 -12.61 -0.67
CA TRP A 146 1.07 -12.91 -1.23
C TRP A 146 1.10 -12.81 -2.74
N LYS A 147 0.07 -13.32 -3.42
CA LYS A 147 -0.07 -13.19 -4.88
C LYS A 147 -0.21 -11.72 -5.30
N LEU A 148 -1.00 -10.95 -4.55
CA LEU A 148 -1.21 -9.54 -4.83
C LEU A 148 0.04 -8.69 -4.54
N ALA A 149 0.75 -8.99 -3.46
CA ALA A 149 2.01 -8.35 -3.09
C ALA A 149 3.09 -8.56 -4.16
N ASP A 150 3.19 -9.76 -4.74
CA ASP A 150 4.10 -10.06 -5.84
C ASP A 150 3.75 -9.28 -7.12
N SER A 151 2.48 -9.26 -7.51
CA SER A 151 1.98 -8.48 -8.66
C SER A 151 2.22 -6.98 -8.48
N PHE A 152 1.93 -6.48 -7.29
CA PHE A 152 2.09 -5.08 -6.92
C PHE A 152 3.55 -4.64 -7.04
N ILE A 153 4.47 -5.31 -6.34
CA ILE A 153 5.86 -4.88 -6.31
C ILE A 153 6.55 -5.04 -7.67
N THR A 154 6.18 -6.07 -8.44
CA THR A 154 6.65 -6.25 -9.82
C THR A 154 6.19 -5.09 -10.70
N SER A 155 4.95 -4.64 -10.53
CA SER A 155 4.39 -3.51 -11.29
C SER A 155 5.01 -2.18 -10.90
N VAL A 156 5.25 -1.95 -9.60
CA VAL A 156 5.96 -0.75 -9.10
C VAL A 156 7.39 -0.72 -9.63
N SER A 157 8.11 -1.85 -9.60
CA SER A 157 9.46 -1.91 -10.19
C SER A 157 9.46 -1.58 -11.69
N LYS A 158 8.44 -2.06 -12.42
CA LYS A 158 8.27 -1.76 -13.85
C LYS A 158 7.95 -0.28 -14.08
N GLU A 159 7.17 0.35 -13.20
CA GLU A 159 6.90 1.79 -13.26
C GLU A 159 8.19 2.61 -13.12
N SER A 160 9.07 2.27 -12.17
CA SER A 160 10.38 2.92 -12.02
C SER A 160 11.24 2.80 -13.28
N ASP A 161 11.31 1.59 -13.89
CA ASP A 161 12.00 1.38 -15.18
C ASP A 161 11.44 2.29 -16.30
N LEU A 162 10.11 2.35 -16.41
CA LEU A 162 9.44 3.14 -17.43
C LEU A 162 9.66 4.65 -17.23
N ARG A 163 9.63 5.11 -15.97
CA ARG A 163 9.93 6.50 -15.60
C ARG A 163 11.37 6.86 -15.96
N ALA A 164 12.33 6.02 -15.61
CA ALA A 164 13.75 6.24 -15.91
C ALA A 164 14.03 6.29 -17.43
N SER A 165 13.31 5.50 -18.22
CA SER A 165 13.43 5.49 -19.69
C SER A 165 12.72 6.65 -20.41
N GLY A 166 11.91 7.45 -19.69
CA GLY A 166 11.09 8.51 -20.28
C GLY A 166 10.01 7.98 -21.24
N ALA A 167 9.50 6.77 -20.99
CA ALA A 167 8.51 6.14 -21.86
C ALA A 167 7.20 6.95 -21.92
N ASN A 168 6.67 7.13 -23.13
CA ASN A 168 5.33 7.72 -23.34
C ASN A 168 4.26 6.63 -23.29
N PHE A 169 3.18 6.88 -22.55
CA PHE A 169 2.07 5.94 -22.40
C PHE A 169 0.88 6.32 -23.26
N SER A 170 0.22 5.32 -23.83
CA SER A 170 -1.20 5.47 -24.21
C SER A 170 -2.05 5.51 -22.94
N LEU A 171 -3.23 6.11 -23.02
CA LEU A 171 -4.18 6.13 -21.92
C LEU A 171 -4.51 4.71 -21.43
N ASP A 172 -4.71 3.77 -22.35
CA ASP A 172 -5.04 2.38 -22.01
C ASP A 172 -3.92 1.69 -21.21
N ASN A 173 -2.67 1.87 -21.62
CA ASN A 173 -1.53 1.30 -20.90
C ASN A 173 -1.35 1.96 -19.54
N TYR A 174 -1.60 3.27 -19.43
CA TYR A 174 -1.58 3.99 -18.16
C TYR A 174 -2.64 3.45 -17.21
N LEU A 175 -3.89 3.23 -17.67
CA LEU A 175 -4.97 2.72 -16.83
C LEU A 175 -4.65 1.32 -16.27
N ILE A 176 -4.10 0.44 -17.11
CA ILE A 176 -3.67 -0.90 -16.70
C ILE A 176 -2.57 -0.81 -15.64
N LEU A 177 -1.52 -0.02 -15.89
CA LEU A 177 -0.41 0.12 -14.95
C LEU A 177 -0.87 0.77 -13.64
N ARG A 178 -1.64 1.85 -13.72
CA ARG A 178 -2.07 2.64 -12.56
C ARG A 178 -2.90 1.81 -11.59
N ARG A 179 -3.74 0.91 -12.12
CA ARG A 179 -4.52 -0.04 -11.32
C ARG A 179 -3.62 -0.94 -10.47
N GLU A 180 -2.52 -1.44 -11.04
CA GLU A 180 -1.60 -2.31 -10.33
C GLU A 180 -0.74 -1.55 -9.30
N VAL A 181 -0.24 -0.36 -9.63
CA VAL A 181 0.72 0.38 -8.79
C VAL A 181 0.07 1.27 -7.73
N SER A 182 -1.26 1.41 -7.71
CA SER A 182 -1.98 2.28 -6.75
C SER A 182 -2.08 1.74 -5.33
N ALA A 183 -1.63 0.51 -5.07
CA ALA A 183 -1.79 -0.24 -3.82
C ALA A 183 -3.25 -0.50 -3.38
N VAL A 184 -4.26 -0.09 -4.15
CA VAL A 184 -5.68 -0.27 -3.80
C VAL A 184 -6.03 -1.75 -3.63
N ARG A 185 -5.65 -2.60 -4.59
CA ARG A 185 -5.97 -4.04 -4.56
C ARG A 185 -5.38 -4.77 -3.35
N ILE A 186 -4.16 -4.40 -2.97
CA ILE A 186 -3.49 -5.02 -1.81
C ILE A 186 -4.11 -4.52 -0.49
N ALA A 187 -4.58 -3.28 -0.44
CA ALA A 187 -5.37 -2.76 0.68
C ALA A 187 -6.74 -3.43 0.77
N ASP A 188 -7.45 -3.59 -0.34
CA ASP A 188 -8.75 -4.27 -0.36
C ASP A 188 -8.66 -5.72 0.14
N CYS A 189 -7.54 -6.39 -0.10
CA CYS A 189 -7.31 -7.75 0.42
C CYS A 189 -7.37 -7.82 1.96
N LEU A 190 -7.12 -6.70 2.67
CA LEU A 190 -7.26 -6.62 4.11
C LEU A 190 -8.72 -6.59 4.57
N PHE A 191 -9.72 -6.42 3.69
CA PHE A 191 -11.14 -6.51 4.06
C PHE A 191 -11.52 -7.86 4.64
N GLU A 192 -10.97 -8.96 4.10
CA GLU A 192 -11.17 -10.30 4.68
C GLU A 192 -10.63 -10.36 6.10
N TYR A 193 -9.41 -9.85 6.29
CA TYR A 193 -8.75 -9.78 7.59
C TYR A 193 -9.53 -8.93 8.60
N VAL A 194 -9.91 -7.69 8.24
CA VAL A 194 -10.61 -6.79 9.17
C VAL A 194 -11.96 -7.33 9.60
N ASN A 195 -12.71 -7.93 8.67
CA ASN A 195 -14.01 -8.53 8.95
C ASN A 195 -13.93 -9.92 9.57
N GLY A 196 -12.76 -10.58 9.53
CA GLY A 196 -12.59 -11.94 10.06
C GLY A 196 -13.36 -12.97 9.27
N VAL A 197 -13.50 -12.74 7.96
CA VAL A 197 -14.17 -13.63 7.02
C VAL A 197 -13.14 -14.35 6.16
N ASP A 198 -13.40 -15.61 5.84
CA ASP A 198 -12.59 -16.39 4.90
C ASP A 198 -13.41 -16.56 3.63
N VAL A 199 -13.27 -15.62 2.69
CA VAL A 199 -14.13 -15.59 1.50
C VAL A 199 -13.73 -16.74 0.57
N PRO A 200 -14.67 -17.56 0.07
CA PRO A 200 -14.34 -18.66 -0.83
C PRO A 200 -13.76 -18.19 -2.17
N ASP A 201 -12.89 -19.00 -2.79
CA ASP A 201 -12.31 -18.69 -4.11
C ASP A 201 -13.39 -18.47 -5.18
N ALA A 202 -14.51 -19.20 -5.11
CA ALA A 202 -15.63 -19.03 -6.04
C ALA A 202 -16.22 -17.60 -6.08
N VAL A 203 -16.09 -16.81 -5.00
CA VAL A 203 -16.51 -15.39 -4.99
C VAL A 203 -15.51 -14.54 -5.76
N PHE A 204 -14.20 -14.78 -5.57
CA PHE A 204 -13.16 -14.07 -6.33
C PHE A 204 -13.08 -14.51 -7.79
N ASP A 205 -13.59 -15.69 -8.13
CA ASP A 205 -13.72 -16.17 -9.51
C ASP A 205 -14.99 -15.64 -10.20
N ASP A 206 -15.92 -15.04 -9.44
CA ASP A 206 -17.14 -14.47 -9.99
C ASP A 206 -16.84 -13.21 -10.83
N PRO A 207 -17.31 -13.15 -12.10
CA PRO A 207 -17.05 -12.00 -12.96
C PRO A 207 -17.65 -10.68 -12.44
N ALA A 208 -18.78 -10.72 -11.74
CA ALA A 208 -19.42 -9.52 -11.19
C ALA A 208 -18.63 -9.00 -9.99
N PHE A 209 -18.08 -9.88 -9.15
CA PHE A 209 -17.16 -9.47 -8.09
C PHE A 209 -15.90 -8.81 -8.70
N ASN A 210 -15.29 -9.45 -9.71
CA ASN A 210 -14.10 -8.90 -10.37
C ASN A 210 -14.36 -7.56 -11.07
N ALA A 211 -15.53 -7.33 -11.64
CA ALA A 211 -15.86 -6.05 -12.27
C ALA A 211 -15.91 -4.87 -11.28
N MET A 212 -16.16 -5.15 -9.99
CA MET A 212 -16.11 -4.17 -8.90
C MET A 212 -14.73 -4.11 -8.25
N TYR A 213 -14.08 -5.26 -8.07
CA TYR A 213 -12.82 -5.41 -7.36
C TYR A 213 -11.56 -5.04 -8.18
N LEU A 214 -11.64 -5.11 -9.53
CA LEU A 214 -10.55 -4.80 -10.47
C LEU A 214 -10.82 -3.48 -11.21
#